data_AF-A0A9P4J6T9-F1
#
_entry.id   AF-A0A9P4J6T9-F1
#
_cell.length_a   1.000
_cell.length_b   1.000
_cell.length_c   1.000
_cell.angle_alpha   90.00
_cell.angle_beta   90.00
_cell.angle_gamma   90.00
#
_symmetry.space_group_name_H-M   'P 1'
#
loop_
_entity.id
_entity.type
_entity.pdbx_description
1 polymer ?
#
loop_
_entity_poly.entity_id
_entity_poly.type
_entity_poly.pdbx_seq_one_letter_code
_entity_poly.pdbx_strand_id
1 'polypeptide(L)'
;PLLDHIVILTPHSFLSSPPGWFASLFNFYPGGRHADGLTENTLALLADGSYVEFIAFVPGIDPAERKKHRWGHKKEGTIIDWALTLHVSSSSGLKDQTRAFKQIQQQVLDAHTGFSYKDLVRGGRQRPDGKELRWAVAAAEGDNHTTLEPGLLPFWCLDETDRDLRVPYEPNSSHPSGAVGVALVSVTPAQHDQAAKLDKVYDALLG
;
A
#
# COMPACT_ATOMS: atom_id res chain seq x y z
N PRO A 1 -12.78 -2.91 7.27
CA PRO A 1 -11.46 -2.41 6.80
C PRO A 1 -11.62 -1.09 6.06
N LEU A 2 -10.55 -0.31 5.86
CA LEU A 2 -10.55 0.91 5.06
C LEU A 2 -9.48 0.83 3.97
N LEU A 3 -9.70 1.49 2.84
CA LEU A 3 -8.62 1.70 1.87
C LEU A 3 -7.57 2.64 2.47
N ASP A 4 -6.32 2.19 2.49
CA ASP A 4 -5.20 3.02 2.95
C ASP A 4 -4.61 3.81 1.80
N HIS A 5 -4.15 3.13 0.74
CA HIS A 5 -3.61 3.77 -0.45
C HIS A 5 -3.55 2.87 -1.68
N ILE A 6 -3.44 3.51 -2.85
CA ILE A 6 -3.12 2.87 -4.13
C ILE A 6 -1.63 3.06 -4.42
N VAL A 7 -0.95 2.01 -4.91
CA VAL A 7 0.49 2.07 -5.24
C VAL A 7 0.66 2.11 -6.76
N ILE A 8 1.29 3.19 -7.26
CA ILE A 8 1.69 3.34 -8.66
C ILE A 8 3.21 3.32 -8.72
N LEU A 9 3.76 2.34 -9.43
CA LEU A 9 5.20 2.28 -9.66
C LEU A 9 5.57 3.27 -10.76
N THR A 10 6.49 4.17 -10.51
CA THR A 10 6.96 5.18 -11.45
C THR A 10 8.47 5.09 -11.69
N PRO A 11 8.99 5.64 -12.79
CA PRO A 11 10.42 5.94 -12.89
C PRO A 11 10.83 6.89 -11.75
N HIS A 12 12.08 6.80 -11.28
CA HIS A 12 12.56 7.64 -10.17
C HIS A 12 12.45 9.15 -10.46
N SER A 13 12.71 9.57 -11.70
CA SER A 13 12.58 10.97 -12.13
C SER A 13 11.18 11.55 -11.96
N PHE A 14 10.13 10.71 -11.92
CA PHE A 14 8.76 11.15 -11.68
C PHE A 14 8.59 11.73 -10.28
N LEU A 15 9.34 11.25 -9.28
CA LEU A 15 9.19 11.69 -7.89
C LEU A 15 9.54 13.18 -7.71
N SER A 16 10.49 13.69 -8.51
CA SER A 16 10.90 15.10 -8.49
C SER A 16 10.29 15.93 -9.62
N SER A 17 10.07 15.30 -10.78
CA SER A 17 9.75 15.98 -12.02
C SER A 17 8.72 15.20 -12.84
N PRO A 18 7.47 15.05 -12.34
CA PRO A 18 6.41 14.42 -13.11
C PRO A 18 6.15 15.21 -14.41
N PRO A 19 5.63 14.57 -15.48
CA PRO A 19 5.26 15.26 -16.71
C PRO A 19 4.35 16.45 -16.41
N GLY A 20 4.57 17.60 -17.07
CA GLY A 20 3.87 18.85 -16.72
C GLY A 20 2.34 18.74 -16.69
N TRP A 21 1.75 17.95 -17.59
CA TRP A 21 0.31 17.70 -17.61
C TRP A 21 -0.19 16.93 -16.39
N PHE A 22 0.64 16.09 -15.78
CA PHE A 22 0.31 15.30 -14.58
C PHE A 22 0.64 16.10 -13.31
N ALA A 23 1.75 16.84 -13.34
CA ALA A 23 2.19 17.71 -12.24
C ALA A 23 1.11 18.70 -11.81
N SER A 24 0.25 19.15 -12.74
CA SER A 24 -0.84 20.07 -12.47
C SER A 24 -2.12 19.41 -11.95
N LEU A 25 -2.19 18.08 -11.84
CA LEU A 25 -3.40 17.37 -11.39
C LEU A 25 -3.49 17.24 -9.87
N PHE A 26 -2.35 17.15 -9.19
CA PHE A 26 -2.28 16.85 -7.77
C PHE A 26 -1.34 17.80 -7.03
N ASN A 27 -1.69 18.10 -5.80
CA ASN A 27 -0.75 18.70 -4.86
C ASN A 27 0.08 17.56 -4.24
N PHE A 28 1.31 17.40 -4.71
CA PHE A 28 2.19 16.34 -4.23
C PHE A 28 2.72 16.66 -2.84
N TYR A 29 2.61 15.69 -1.94
CA TYR A 29 3.17 15.73 -0.62
C TYR A 29 4.49 14.94 -0.58
N PRO A 30 5.57 15.51 -0.03
CA PRO A 30 6.86 14.83 0.03
C PRO A 30 6.75 13.55 0.85
N GLY A 31 7.14 12.44 0.24
CA GLY A 31 7.27 11.16 0.91
C GLY A 31 8.64 11.01 1.57
N GLY A 32 9.35 9.95 1.20
CA GLY A 32 10.72 9.69 1.65
C GLY A 32 11.21 8.32 1.24
N ARG A 33 12.43 7.99 1.69
CA ARG A 33 13.05 6.69 1.46
C ARG A 33 12.55 5.66 2.47
N HIS A 34 12.12 4.50 1.98
CA HIS A 34 11.73 3.39 2.83
C HIS A 34 12.94 2.84 3.59
N ALA A 35 12.69 2.28 4.77
CA ALA A 35 13.73 1.81 5.69
C ALA A 35 14.64 0.72 5.10
N ASP A 36 14.18 -0.02 4.08
CA ASP A 36 15.00 -0.98 3.35
C ASP A 36 16.02 -0.34 2.38
N GLY A 37 15.90 0.97 2.14
CA GLY A 37 16.75 1.75 1.25
C GLY A 37 16.51 1.53 -0.24
N LEU A 38 15.56 0.65 -0.62
CA LEU A 38 15.37 0.20 -2.01
C LEU A 38 14.43 1.10 -2.81
N THR A 39 13.49 1.76 -2.14
CA THR A 39 12.45 2.57 -2.78
C THR A 39 12.24 3.92 -2.08
N GLU A 40 11.78 4.89 -2.86
CA GLU A 40 11.40 6.23 -2.43
C GLU A 40 10.00 6.55 -2.96
N ASN A 41 9.27 7.44 -2.29
CA ASN A 41 7.93 7.84 -2.72
C ASN A 41 7.67 9.35 -2.69
N THR A 42 6.65 9.74 -3.43
CA THR A 42 5.90 10.99 -3.27
C THR A 42 4.40 10.65 -3.26
N LEU A 43 3.59 11.45 -2.60
CA LEU A 43 2.20 11.10 -2.30
C LEU A 43 1.22 12.13 -2.88
N ALA A 44 0.03 11.70 -3.25
CA ALA A 44 -1.13 12.58 -3.41
C ALA A 44 -2.17 12.20 -2.35
N LEU A 45 -2.40 13.09 -1.38
CA LEU A 45 -3.26 12.82 -0.22
C LEU A 45 -4.71 13.16 -0.58
N LEU A 46 -5.67 12.27 -0.31
CA LEU A 46 -7.06 12.47 -0.70
C LEU A 46 -7.93 12.81 0.52
N ALA A 47 -8.99 13.58 0.29
CA ALA A 47 -9.90 14.05 1.34
C ALA A 47 -10.70 12.94 2.04
N ASP A 48 -10.86 11.77 1.40
CA ASP A 48 -11.50 10.58 1.99
C ASP A 48 -10.59 9.82 2.98
N GLY A 49 -9.36 10.29 3.20
CA GLY A 49 -8.39 9.65 4.08
C GLY A 49 -7.52 8.58 3.40
N SER A 50 -7.74 8.28 2.12
CA SER A 50 -6.82 7.47 1.33
C SER A 50 -5.73 8.35 0.68
N TYR A 51 -4.74 7.73 0.03
CA TYR A 51 -3.78 8.46 -0.80
C TYR A 51 -3.30 7.62 -1.98
N VAL A 52 -2.67 8.27 -2.95
CA VAL A 52 -1.92 7.60 -4.02
C VAL A 52 -0.44 7.68 -3.69
N GLU A 53 0.21 6.54 -3.58
CA GLU A 53 1.65 6.41 -3.45
C GLU A 53 2.28 6.28 -4.83
N PHE A 54 3.03 7.29 -5.26
CA PHE A 54 3.93 7.18 -6.39
C PHE A 54 5.27 6.71 -5.85
N ILE A 55 5.58 5.43 -6.09
CA ILE A 55 6.80 4.80 -5.60
C ILE A 55 7.77 4.56 -6.74
N ALA A 56 9.06 4.72 -6.50
CA ALA A 56 10.10 4.34 -7.43
C ALA A 56 11.23 3.59 -6.74
N PHE A 57 11.87 2.67 -7.46
CA PHE A 57 13.15 2.12 -7.04
C PHE A 57 14.23 3.20 -7.12
N VAL A 58 15.14 3.18 -6.16
CA VAL A 58 16.24 4.14 -6.06
C VAL A 58 17.23 3.98 -7.22
N PRO A 59 17.88 5.06 -7.70
CA PRO A 59 18.85 4.98 -8.79
C PRO A 59 20.03 4.08 -8.41
N GLY A 60 20.51 3.29 -9.38
CA GLY A 60 21.71 2.47 -9.20
C GLY A 60 21.54 1.22 -8.33
N ILE A 61 20.31 0.87 -7.92
CA ILE A 61 20.03 -0.41 -7.27
C ILE A 61 20.51 -1.57 -8.15
N ASP A 62 21.15 -2.57 -7.53
CA ASP A 62 21.51 -3.81 -8.22
C ASP A 62 20.23 -4.47 -8.78
N PRO A 63 20.16 -4.79 -10.09
CA PRO A 63 19.04 -5.52 -10.66
C PRO A 63 18.70 -6.82 -9.94
N ALA A 64 19.68 -7.52 -9.35
CA ALA A 64 19.44 -8.72 -8.56
C ALA A 64 18.71 -8.40 -7.24
N GLU A 65 19.11 -7.33 -6.55
CA GLU A 65 18.43 -6.86 -5.33
C GLU A 65 17.03 -6.33 -5.64
N ARG A 66 16.85 -5.55 -6.73
CA ARG A 66 15.53 -5.11 -7.20
C ARG A 66 14.59 -6.30 -7.39
N LYS A 67 15.04 -7.38 -8.05
CA LYS A 67 14.23 -8.58 -8.31
C LYS A 67 13.77 -9.31 -7.06
N LYS A 68 14.50 -9.21 -5.93
CA LYS A 68 14.09 -9.80 -4.65
C LYS A 68 12.93 -9.03 -4.00
N HIS A 69 12.76 -7.75 -4.33
CA HIS A 69 11.68 -6.93 -3.82
C HIS A 69 10.32 -7.41 -4.38
N ARG A 70 9.25 -7.36 -3.58
CA ARG A 70 7.90 -7.82 -3.99
C ARG A 70 7.40 -7.16 -5.28
N TRP A 71 7.80 -5.92 -5.52
CA TRP A 71 7.43 -5.15 -6.71
C TRP A 71 8.53 -5.11 -7.78
N GLY A 72 9.61 -5.88 -7.60
CA GLY A 72 10.82 -5.83 -8.43
C GLY A 72 10.59 -6.08 -9.92
N HIS A 73 9.63 -6.96 -10.22
CA HIS A 73 9.24 -7.37 -11.57
C HIS A 73 8.08 -6.57 -12.16
N LYS A 74 7.53 -5.62 -11.41
CA LYS A 74 6.38 -4.84 -11.85
C LYS A 74 6.78 -3.80 -12.89
N LYS A 75 5.83 -3.48 -13.77
CA LYS A 75 6.01 -2.49 -14.83
C LYS A 75 5.81 -1.08 -14.29
N GLU A 76 6.76 -0.19 -14.57
CA GLU A 76 6.61 1.24 -14.29
C GLU A 76 5.47 1.87 -15.10
N GLY A 77 4.83 2.89 -14.55
CA GLY A 77 3.65 3.55 -15.12
C GLY A 77 2.35 2.77 -14.93
N THR A 78 2.29 1.82 -13.98
CA THR A 78 1.10 0.99 -13.72
C THR A 78 0.72 1.01 -12.24
N ILE A 79 -0.56 0.73 -11.96
CA ILE A 79 -1.00 0.38 -10.60
C ILE A 79 -0.46 -1.02 -10.30
N ILE A 80 0.32 -1.14 -9.24
CA ILE A 80 1.04 -2.38 -8.92
C ILE A 80 0.52 -3.08 -7.67
N ASP A 81 -0.20 -2.36 -6.82
CA ASP A 81 -0.74 -2.85 -5.55
C ASP A 81 -1.71 -1.84 -4.92
N TRP A 82 -2.37 -2.24 -3.84
CA TRP A 82 -3.05 -1.33 -2.93
C TRP A 82 -3.09 -1.91 -1.51
N ALA A 83 -3.27 -1.01 -0.55
CA ALA A 83 -3.26 -1.35 0.86
C ALA A 83 -4.64 -1.15 1.49
N LEU A 84 -4.99 -2.04 2.42
CA LEU A 84 -6.02 -1.82 3.42
C LEU A 84 -5.39 -1.46 4.77
N THR A 85 -6.16 -0.74 5.58
CA THR A 85 -5.89 -0.51 6.99
C THR A 85 -7.12 -0.83 7.83
N LEU A 86 -6.97 -0.75 9.15
CA LEU A 86 -8.05 -0.97 10.09
C LEU A 86 -8.68 0.36 10.50
N HIS A 87 -10.00 0.37 10.63
CA HIS A 87 -10.71 1.47 11.26
C HIS A 87 -10.53 1.38 12.79
N VAL A 88 -9.35 1.77 13.27
CA VAL A 88 -9.04 1.80 14.70
C VAL A 88 -9.10 3.24 15.21
N SER A 89 -9.63 3.40 16.42
CA SER A 89 -9.64 4.71 17.10
C SER A 89 -8.22 5.23 17.27
N SER A 90 -8.02 6.55 17.29
CA SER A 90 -6.73 7.21 17.52
C SER A 90 -6.02 6.77 18.82
N SER A 91 -6.73 6.11 19.75
CA SER A 91 -6.17 5.54 20.98
C SER A 91 -5.65 4.10 20.83
N SER A 92 -5.91 3.41 19.73
CA SER A 92 -5.57 2.00 19.53
C SER A 92 -4.17 1.86 18.95
N GLY A 93 -3.21 1.53 19.81
CA GLY A 93 -1.83 1.27 19.40
C GLY A 93 -1.69 -0.01 18.57
N LEU A 94 -0.49 -0.22 18.00
CA LEU A 94 -0.17 -1.36 17.13
C LEU A 94 -0.53 -2.74 17.74
N LYS A 95 -0.52 -2.88 19.08
CA LYS A 95 -0.92 -4.13 19.75
C LYS A 95 -2.39 -4.51 19.49
N ASP A 96 -3.30 -3.54 19.54
CA ASP A 96 -4.72 -3.79 19.31
C ASP A 96 -4.99 -4.04 17.84
N GLN A 97 -4.33 -3.27 16.96
CA GLN A 97 -4.34 -3.50 15.52
C GLN A 97 -3.82 -4.90 15.15
N THR A 98 -2.75 -5.37 15.80
CA THR A 98 -2.20 -6.72 15.60
C THR A 98 -3.21 -7.79 16.02
N ARG A 99 -3.96 -7.59 17.12
CA ARG A 99 -4.99 -8.53 17.56
C ARG A 99 -6.14 -8.60 16.55
N ALA A 100 -6.61 -7.45 16.08
CA ALA A 100 -7.65 -7.38 15.04
C ALA A 100 -7.16 -8.00 13.72
N PHE A 101 -5.90 -7.75 13.33
CA PHE A 101 -5.32 -8.34 12.13
C PHE A 101 -5.22 -9.87 12.21
N LYS A 102 -4.94 -10.44 13.38
CA LYS A 102 -4.98 -11.90 13.57
C LYS A 102 -6.37 -12.50 13.30
N GLN A 103 -7.44 -11.77 13.60
CA GLN A 103 -8.80 -12.21 13.28
C GLN A 103 -9.01 -12.24 11.76
N ILE A 104 -8.50 -11.23 11.05
CA ILE A 104 -8.52 -11.21 9.57
C ILE A 104 -7.70 -12.35 8.98
N GLN A 105 -6.50 -12.62 9.49
CA GLN A 105 -5.70 -13.76 9.07
C GLN A 105 -6.50 -15.06 9.20
N GLN A 106 -7.22 -15.23 10.32
CA GLN A 106 -8.06 -16.41 10.55
C GLN A 106 -9.26 -16.45 9.60
N GLN A 107 -9.98 -15.35 9.39
CA GLN A 107 -11.12 -15.28 8.47
C GLN A 107 -10.74 -15.68 7.05
N VAL A 108 -9.57 -15.23 6.57
CA VAL A 108 -9.07 -15.57 5.24
C VAL A 108 -8.66 -17.05 5.15
N LEU A 109 -8.05 -17.60 6.22
CA LEU A 109 -7.73 -19.03 6.31
C LEU A 109 -9.00 -19.90 6.31
N ASP A 110 -10.03 -19.48 7.04
CA ASP A 110 -11.31 -20.18 7.16
C ASP A 110 -12.13 -20.14 5.86
N ALA A 111 -11.82 -19.23 4.93
CA ALA A 111 -12.41 -19.21 3.59
C ALA A 111 -11.92 -20.39 2.70
N HIS A 112 -10.88 -21.11 3.13
CA HIS A 112 -10.35 -22.32 2.48
C HIS A 112 -10.06 -22.14 0.98
N THR A 113 -9.51 -20.99 0.60
CA THR A 113 -9.22 -20.62 -0.79
C THR A 113 -7.81 -21.00 -1.24
N GLY A 114 -6.95 -21.34 -0.28
CA GLY A 114 -5.52 -21.51 -0.45
C GLY A 114 -4.74 -20.19 -0.44
N PHE A 115 -5.37 -19.10 0.03
CA PHE A 115 -4.71 -17.83 0.31
C PHE A 115 -4.66 -17.59 1.81
N SER A 116 -3.60 -16.91 2.24
CA SER A 116 -3.44 -16.46 3.62
C SER A 116 -2.66 -15.16 3.66
N TYR A 117 -2.46 -14.61 4.85
CA TYR A 117 -1.67 -13.40 5.07
C TYR A 117 -0.48 -13.70 5.97
N LYS A 118 0.70 -13.24 5.54
CA LYS A 118 1.93 -13.29 6.33
C LYS A 118 1.79 -12.50 7.62
N ASP A 119 2.70 -12.78 8.56
CA ASP A 119 2.85 -11.96 9.76
C ASP A 119 3.24 -10.52 9.42
N LEU A 120 2.86 -9.62 10.33
CA LEU A 120 3.19 -8.20 10.24
C LEU A 120 4.70 -7.97 10.34
N VAL A 121 5.27 -7.34 9.31
CA VAL A 121 6.67 -6.91 9.25
C VAL A 121 6.73 -5.41 9.46
N ARG A 122 7.53 -4.97 10.43
CA ARG A 122 7.72 -3.54 10.73
C ARG A 122 8.50 -2.86 9.61
N GLY A 123 8.02 -1.68 9.23
CA GLY A 123 8.61 -0.78 8.26
C GLY A 123 8.58 0.65 8.75
N GLY A 124 9.12 1.54 7.94
CA GLY A 124 9.25 2.94 8.30
C GLY A 124 9.83 3.77 7.17
N ARG A 125 9.73 5.08 7.31
CA ARG A 125 10.53 6.04 6.56
C ARG A 125 10.88 7.22 7.45
N GLN A 126 11.95 7.91 7.10
CA GLN A 126 12.31 9.17 7.74
C GLN A 126 11.77 10.33 6.89
N ARG A 127 11.10 11.27 7.55
CA ARG A 127 10.68 12.52 6.92
C ARG A 127 11.86 13.50 6.78
N PRO A 128 11.78 14.46 5.86
CA PRO A 128 12.79 15.52 5.75
C PRO A 128 13.01 16.34 7.03
N ASP A 129 12.01 16.41 7.93
CA ASP A 129 12.10 17.09 9.23
C ASP A 129 12.71 16.21 10.35
N GLY A 130 13.23 15.03 10.00
CA GLY A 130 13.88 14.10 10.93
C GLY A 130 12.94 13.22 11.75
N LYS A 131 11.61 13.42 11.65
CA LYS A 131 10.64 12.54 12.31
C LYS A 131 10.64 11.16 11.65
N GLU A 132 10.77 10.13 12.48
CA GLU A 132 10.57 8.75 12.06
C GLU A 132 9.08 8.42 12.14
N LEU A 133 8.54 7.84 11.08
CA LEU A 133 7.20 7.27 11.08
C LEU A 133 7.30 5.77 10.82
N ARG A 134 6.55 4.99 11.60
CA ARG A 134 6.61 3.53 11.62
C ARG A 134 5.24 2.94 11.36
N TRP A 135 5.27 1.79 10.69
CA TRP A 135 4.08 0.99 10.39
C TRP A 135 4.45 -0.48 10.40
N ALA A 136 3.45 -1.35 10.30
CA ALA A 136 3.65 -2.76 10.05
C ALA A 136 2.83 -3.19 8.82
N VAL A 137 3.46 -3.95 7.92
CA VAL A 137 2.81 -4.47 6.71
C VAL A 137 2.67 -5.98 6.72
N ALA A 138 1.60 -6.48 6.10
CA ALA A 138 1.45 -7.90 5.81
C ALA A 138 0.97 -8.09 4.38
N ALA A 139 1.64 -8.95 3.62
CA ALA A 139 1.26 -9.32 2.26
C ALA A 139 0.50 -10.64 2.25
N ALA A 140 -0.41 -10.79 1.28
CA ALA A 140 -1.02 -12.07 1.01
C ALA A 140 -0.01 -13.05 0.42
N GLU A 141 -0.24 -14.34 0.63
CA GLU A 141 0.51 -15.45 0.06
C GLU A 141 -0.42 -16.59 -0.32
N GLY A 142 0.05 -17.44 -1.23
CA GLY A 142 -0.64 -18.67 -1.59
C GLY A 142 -0.25 -19.83 -0.67
N ASP A 143 -0.86 -20.99 -0.94
CA ASP A 143 -0.55 -22.25 -0.27
C ASP A 143 0.94 -22.53 -0.20
N ASN A 144 1.37 -23.17 0.89
CA ASN A 144 2.77 -23.50 1.17
C ASN A 144 3.71 -22.27 1.12
N HIS A 145 3.21 -21.10 1.54
CA HIS A 145 3.95 -19.83 1.55
C HIS A 145 4.46 -19.42 0.16
N THR A 146 3.74 -19.78 -0.90
CA THR A 146 4.07 -19.37 -2.25
C THR A 146 3.83 -17.87 -2.44
N THR A 147 4.73 -17.21 -3.16
CA THR A 147 4.58 -15.78 -3.47
C THR A 147 3.36 -15.58 -4.36
N LEU A 148 2.39 -14.81 -3.88
CA LEU A 148 1.27 -14.34 -4.68
C LEU A 148 1.68 -13.11 -5.49
N GLU A 149 1.22 -13.02 -6.73
CA GLU A 149 1.42 -11.83 -7.56
C GLU A 149 0.79 -10.60 -6.86
N PRO A 150 1.56 -9.52 -6.61
CA PRO A 150 1.03 -8.33 -5.97
C PRO A 150 -0.11 -7.71 -6.79
N GLY A 151 -1.07 -7.07 -6.13
CA GLY A 151 -2.24 -6.50 -6.81
C GLY A 151 -3.35 -7.51 -7.15
N LEU A 152 -3.33 -8.71 -6.56
CA LEU A 152 -4.49 -9.62 -6.58
C LEU A 152 -5.32 -9.54 -5.31
N LEU A 153 -4.65 -9.38 -4.16
CA LEU A 153 -5.23 -9.14 -2.86
C LEU A 153 -4.54 -7.93 -2.24
N PRO A 154 -5.25 -7.10 -1.44
CA PRO A 154 -4.62 -5.98 -0.76
C PRO A 154 -3.53 -6.48 0.18
N PHE A 155 -2.46 -5.71 0.34
CA PHE A 155 -1.63 -5.84 1.54
C PHE A 155 -2.22 -5.01 2.68
N TRP A 156 -1.79 -5.30 3.90
CA TRP A 156 -2.20 -4.54 5.08
C TRP A 156 -1.12 -3.55 5.45
N CYS A 157 -1.50 -2.33 5.82
CA CYS A 157 -0.61 -1.30 6.35
C CYS A 157 -1.22 -0.74 7.64
N LEU A 158 -0.60 -1.09 8.77
CA LEU A 158 -1.07 -0.76 10.11
C LEU A 158 -0.15 0.28 10.73
N ASP A 159 -0.72 1.43 11.08
CA ASP A 159 0.02 2.56 11.65
C ASP A 159 0.55 2.20 13.05
N GLU A 160 1.87 2.33 13.24
CA GLU A 160 2.48 2.20 14.58
C GLU A 160 2.63 3.57 15.24
N THR A 161 3.05 4.57 14.47
CA THR A 161 3.02 5.99 14.85
C THR A 161 1.71 6.63 14.40
N ASP A 162 1.33 7.76 14.99
CA ASP A 162 0.13 8.50 14.61
C ASP A 162 0.03 8.68 13.09
N ARG A 163 -1.15 8.36 12.53
CA ARG A 163 -1.40 8.41 11.09
C ARG A 163 -1.09 9.78 10.49
N ASP A 164 -1.40 10.85 11.21
CA ASP A 164 -1.14 12.24 10.77
C ASP A 164 0.36 12.54 10.60
N LEU A 165 1.25 11.75 11.23
CA LEU A 165 2.70 11.84 10.96
C LEU A 165 3.04 11.23 9.60
N ARG A 166 2.36 10.15 9.19
CA ARG A 166 2.53 9.49 7.89
C ARG A 166 1.83 10.26 6.78
N VAL A 167 0.63 10.77 7.05
CA VAL A 167 -0.29 11.36 6.08
C VAL A 167 -0.98 12.60 6.68
N PRO A 168 -0.34 13.78 6.67
CA PRO A 168 -0.97 15.01 7.15
C PRO A 168 -1.90 15.57 6.07
N TYR A 169 -3.15 15.12 6.09
CA TYR A 169 -4.15 15.43 5.06
C TYR A 169 -4.36 16.92 4.85
N GLU A 170 -4.50 17.71 5.91
CA GLU A 170 -4.72 19.16 5.79
C GLU A 170 -3.40 19.94 5.78
N PRO A 171 -3.21 20.94 4.88
CA PRO A 171 -4.11 21.40 3.81
C PRO A 171 -3.87 20.73 2.44
N ASN A 172 -3.19 19.58 2.40
CA ASN A 172 -2.67 18.95 1.18
C ASN A 172 -3.68 18.02 0.45
N SER A 173 -4.88 17.85 1.01
CA SER A 173 -5.92 16.93 0.56
C SER A 173 -6.76 17.46 -0.61
N SER A 174 -6.67 18.77 -0.89
CA SER A 174 -7.30 19.43 -2.02
C SER A 174 -6.39 19.33 -3.25
N HIS A 175 -6.96 19.04 -4.42
CA HIS A 175 -6.20 18.86 -5.66
C HIS A 175 -6.83 19.63 -6.82
N PRO A 176 -6.03 20.21 -7.74
CA PRO A 176 -6.57 20.88 -8.92
C PRO A 176 -7.42 19.98 -9.83
N SER A 177 -7.16 18.66 -9.83
CA SER A 177 -7.98 17.67 -10.53
C SER A 177 -9.39 17.51 -9.95
N GLY A 178 -9.64 17.99 -8.73
CA GLY A 178 -10.89 17.75 -7.99
C GLY A 178 -11.02 16.34 -7.43
N ALA A 179 -9.98 15.50 -7.53
CA ALA A 179 -9.98 14.18 -6.92
C ALA A 179 -10.06 14.30 -5.38
N VAL A 180 -11.02 13.60 -4.78
CA VAL A 180 -11.26 13.63 -3.32
C VAL A 180 -11.06 12.27 -2.67
N GLY A 181 -10.93 11.20 -3.45
CA GLY A 181 -10.92 9.84 -2.92
C GLY A 181 -10.95 8.76 -3.99
N VAL A 182 -11.03 7.51 -3.54
CA VAL A 182 -11.10 6.33 -4.41
C VAL A 182 -12.49 5.69 -4.29
N ALA A 183 -13.26 5.72 -5.39
CA ALA A 183 -14.61 5.18 -5.41
C ALA A 183 -14.66 3.64 -5.58
N LEU A 184 -13.71 3.07 -6.33
CA LEU A 184 -13.68 1.65 -6.67
C LEU A 184 -12.26 1.18 -6.96
N VAL A 185 -11.92 0.00 -6.44
CA VAL A 185 -10.76 -0.79 -6.89
C VAL A 185 -11.29 -2.01 -7.62
N SER A 186 -10.98 -2.12 -8.91
CA SER A 186 -11.37 -3.28 -9.73
C SER A 186 -10.16 -4.18 -9.95
N VAL A 187 -10.33 -5.46 -9.65
CA VAL A 187 -9.26 -6.47 -9.78
C VAL A 187 -9.69 -7.48 -10.82
N THR A 188 -8.82 -7.73 -11.80
CA THR A 188 -9.08 -8.70 -12.86
C THR A 188 -7.96 -9.73 -12.87
N PRO A 189 -8.17 -10.92 -12.28
CA PRO A 189 -7.17 -11.98 -12.32
C PRO A 189 -7.03 -12.52 -13.75
N ALA A 190 -5.84 -13.01 -14.07
CA ALA A 190 -5.56 -13.58 -15.40
C ALA A 190 -6.27 -14.92 -15.63
N GLN A 191 -6.57 -15.67 -14.56
CA GLN A 191 -7.19 -16.99 -14.61
C GLN A 191 -8.58 -16.97 -13.95
N HIS A 192 -9.54 -17.66 -14.56
CA HIS A 192 -10.93 -17.63 -14.11
C HIS A 192 -11.15 -18.37 -12.78
N ASP A 193 -10.44 -19.47 -12.54
CA ASP A 193 -10.48 -20.20 -11.27
C ASP A 193 -9.91 -19.39 -10.10
N GLN A 194 -8.95 -18.50 -10.39
CA GLN A 194 -8.42 -17.54 -9.43
C GLN A 194 -9.48 -16.50 -9.02
N ALA A 195 -10.38 -16.09 -9.92
CA ALA A 195 -11.45 -15.14 -9.59
C ALA A 195 -12.35 -15.67 -8.47
N ALA A 196 -12.86 -16.91 -8.59
CA ALA A 196 -13.74 -17.49 -7.59
C ALA A 196 -13.05 -17.65 -6.21
N LYS A 197 -11.74 -17.89 -6.18
CA LYS A 197 -10.96 -17.91 -4.94
C LYS A 197 -10.81 -16.51 -4.35
N LEU A 198 -10.51 -15.52 -5.18
CA LEU A 198 -10.39 -14.12 -4.77
C LEU A 198 -11.72 -13.60 -4.23
N ASP A 199 -12.85 -13.88 -4.89
CA ASP A 199 -14.19 -13.48 -4.45
C ASP A 199 -14.45 -13.92 -3.02
N LYS A 200 -14.20 -15.19 -2.70
CA LYS A 200 -14.33 -15.73 -1.34
C LYS A 200 -13.43 -15.04 -0.32
N VAL A 201 -12.22 -14.63 -0.72
CA VAL A 201 -11.34 -13.85 0.16
C VAL A 201 -11.89 -12.44 0.34
N TYR A 202 -12.37 -11.78 -0.71
CA TYR A 202 -12.99 -10.45 -0.60
C TYR A 202 -14.25 -10.49 0.27
N ASP A 203 -15.07 -11.52 0.16
CA ASP A 203 -16.21 -11.75 1.07
C ASP A 203 -15.73 -11.88 2.53
N ALA A 204 -14.65 -12.61 2.78
CA ALA A 204 -14.08 -12.74 4.12
C ALA A 204 -13.47 -11.42 4.65
N LEU A 205 -12.97 -10.56 3.77
CA LEU A 205 -12.34 -9.29 4.12
C LEU A 205 -13.34 -8.13 4.28
N LEU A 206 -14.38 -8.09 3.46
CA LEU A 206 -15.27 -6.94 3.27
C LEU A 206 -16.74 -7.23 3.57
N GLY A 207 -17.13 -8.49 3.71
CA GLY A 207 -18.48 -8.94 4.07
C GLY A 207 -18.81 -8.85 5.55
#